data_AF-A0A0F8ZGD5-F1
#
_entry.id   AF-A0A0F8ZGD5-F1
#
_cell.length_a   1.000
_cell.length_b   1.000
_cell.length_c   1.000
_cell.angle_alpha   90.00
_cell.angle_beta   90.00
_cell.angle_gamma   90.00
#
_symmetry.space_group_name_H-M   'P 1'
#
loop_
_entity.id
_entity.type
_entity.pdbx_description
1 polymer ?
#
loop_
_entity_poly.entity_id
_entity_poly.type
_entity_poly.pdbx_seq_one_letter_code
_entity_poly.pdbx_strand_id
1 'polypeptide(L)'
;DHNLIHGFRDYEDEIKGNQFIEGDPLFLNLKAFDFHLQQNSIAIDAASPLLAPTYDLDGNTRPQGDGFDVGAYEYTGSQTDMH
;
A
#
# COMPACT_ATOMS: atom_id res chain seq x y z
N ASP A 1 -5.10 -8.38 -8.47
CA ASP A 1 -3.86 -8.05 -9.21
C ASP A 1 -3.34 -6.77 -8.56
N HIS A 2 -2.07 -6.73 -8.14
CA HIS A 2 -1.45 -5.79 -7.17
C HIS A 2 -1.57 -6.20 -5.70
N ASN A 3 -1.15 -7.42 -5.36
CA ASN A 3 -1.04 -7.82 -3.95
C ASN A 3 0.37 -7.50 -3.44
N LEU A 4 0.45 -6.91 -2.25
CA LEU A 4 1.68 -6.83 -1.48
C LEU A 4 1.86 -8.15 -0.72
N ILE A 5 2.94 -8.89 -1.00
CA ILE A 5 3.23 -10.15 -0.30
C ILE A 5 4.45 -9.92 0.60
N HIS A 6 4.24 -9.94 1.91
CA HIS A 6 5.32 -9.88 2.90
C HIS A 6 5.56 -11.27 3.50
N GLY A 7 6.77 -11.81 3.31
CA GLY A 7 7.18 -13.11 3.87
C GLY A 7 6.92 -14.33 2.97
N PHE A 8 7.08 -14.18 1.65
CA PHE A 8 7.05 -15.28 0.67
C PHE A 8 8.00 -16.40 1.10
N ARG A 9 7.48 -17.63 1.28
CA ARG A 9 8.25 -18.78 1.83
C ARG A 9 8.57 -19.84 0.78
N ASP A 10 8.34 -19.54 -0.50
CA ASP A 10 8.67 -20.41 -1.63
C ASP A 10 7.95 -21.77 -1.55
N TYR A 11 6.67 -21.76 -1.16
CA TYR A 11 5.80 -22.95 -1.15
C TYR A 11 5.10 -23.11 -2.50
N GLU A 12 4.92 -24.35 -2.98
CA GLU A 12 4.41 -24.68 -4.32
C GLU A 12 3.01 -24.11 -4.65
N ASP A 13 2.24 -23.70 -3.64
CA ASP A 13 0.90 -23.11 -3.80
C ASP A 13 0.88 -21.57 -3.79
N GLU A 14 2.02 -20.90 -3.59
CA GLU A 14 2.11 -19.43 -3.63
C GLU A 14 2.28 -18.93 -5.07
N ILE A 15 1.18 -18.87 -5.83
CA ILE A 15 1.19 -18.26 -7.16
C ILE A 15 1.27 -16.74 -7.01
N LYS A 16 2.46 -16.18 -7.24
CA LYS A 16 2.63 -14.74 -7.42
C LYS A 16 1.81 -14.33 -8.67
N GLY A 17 0.65 -13.70 -8.46
CA GLY A 17 -0.12 -13.12 -9.57
C GLY A 17 0.74 -12.13 -10.36
N ASN A 18 0.45 -11.87 -11.64
CA ASN A 18 1.35 -11.16 -12.56
C ASN A 18 1.75 -9.71 -12.19
N GLN A 19 1.18 -9.12 -11.13
CA GLN A 19 1.49 -7.79 -10.64
C GLN A 19 1.49 -7.85 -9.11
N PHE A 20 2.63 -8.18 -8.51
CA PHE A 20 2.81 -8.09 -7.06
C PHE A 20 3.97 -7.13 -6.83
N ILE A 21 3.88 -6.37 -5.75
CA ILE A 21 4.99 -5.54 -5.27
C ILE A 21 5.61 -6.31 -4.10
N GLU A 22 6.90 -6.58 -4.19
CA GLU A 22 7.68 -7.29 -3.18
C GLU A 22 8.68 -6.30 -2.57
N GLY A 23 8.55 -6.08 -1.26
CA GLY A 23 9.40 -5.16 -0.51
C GLY A 23 8.66 -4.65 0.73
N ASP A 24 9.38 -3.93 1.59
CA ASP A 24 8.80 -3.34 2.80
C ASP A 24 7.83 -2.22 2.41
N PRO A 25 6.54 -2.30 2.77
CA PRO A 25 5.57 -1.23 2.54
C PRO A 25 5.87 0.04 3.34
N LEU A 26 6.81 0.03 4.30
CA LEU A 26 7.15 1.17 5.14
C LEU A 26 5.91 1.77 5.82
N PHE A 27 5.20 0.96 6.60
CA PHE A 27 4.07 1.45 7.39
C PHE A 27 4.54 2.32 8.56
N LEU A 28 3.74 3.32 8.94
CA LEU A 28 4.05 4.22 10.06
C LEU A 28 4.21 3.48 11.39
N ASN A 29 3.25 2.61 11.76
CA ASN A 29 3.37 1.83 12.99
C ASN A 29 2.56 0.53 12.97
N LEU A 30 3.18 -0.53 12.45
CA LEU A 30 2.60 -1.87 12.44
C LEU A 30 2.16 -2.39 13.82
N LYS A 31 2.89 -2.05 14.89
CA LYS A 31 2.59 -2.54 16.25
C LYS A 31 1.36 -1.88 16.84
N ALA A 32 1.07 -0.65 16.41
CA ALA A 32 -0.12 0.10 16.78
C ALA A 32 -1.28 -0.09 15.77
N PHE A 33 -1.12 -0.95 14.76
CA PHE A 33 -2.05 -1.12 13.65
C PHE A 33 -2.26 0.16 12.82
N ASP A 34 -1.23 1.00 12.76
CA ASP A 34 -1.18 2.15 11.85
C ASP A 34 -0.54 1.71 10.53
N PHE A 35 -1.41 1.51 9.53
CA PHE A 35 -1.05 1.04 8.20
C PHE A 35 -0.89 2.18 7.18
N HIS A 36 -0.80 3.43 7.63
CA HIS A 36 -0.43 4.54 6.77
C HIS A 36 0.99 4.38 6.23
N LEU A 37 1.23 4.88 5.02
CA LEU A 37 2.52 4.74 4.36
C LEU A 37 3.48 5.85 4.80
N GLN A 38 4.76 5.52 4.94
CA GLN A 38 5.83 6.50 5.09
C GLN A 38 6.28 7.03 3.72
N GLN A 39 6.95 8.18 3.74
CA GLN A 39 7.61 8.72 2.55
C GLN A 39 8.59 7.67 1.98
N ASN A 40 8.55 7.48 0.65
CA ASN A 40 9.31 6.49 -0.12
C ASN A 40 8.80 5.04 -0.06
N SER A 41 7.60 4.79 0.46
CA SER A 41 6.97 3.48 0.32
C SER A 41 6.84 3.09 -1.16
N ILE A 42 7.19 1.84 -1.46
CA ILE A 42 6.98 1.24 -2.80
C ILE A 42 5.49 1.04 -3.13
N ALA A 43 4.61 1.19 -2.14
CA ALA A 43 3.16 1.10 -2.32
C ALA A 43 2.55 2.39 -2.86
N ILE A 44 3.30 3.51 -2.83
CA ILE A 44 2.83 4.81 -3.33
C ILE A 44 2.70 4.78 -4.86
N ASP A 45 1.58 5.30 -5.38
CA ASP A 45 1.23 5.41 -6.81
C ASP A 45 1.27 4.08 -7.59
N ALA A 46 1.21 2.94 -6.91
CA ALA A 46 1.51 1.63 -7.50
C ALA A 46 0.31 0.69 -7.63
N ALA A 47 -0.88 1.10 -7.22
CA ALA A 47 -2.11 0.33 -7.38
C ALA A 47 -2.79 0.54 -8.74
N SER A 48 -3.57 -0.47 -9.14
CA SER A 48 -4.47 -0.35 -10.29
C SER A 48 -5.67 0.54 -9.94
N PRO A 49 -6.07 1.46 -10.84
CA PRO A 49 -7.30 2.23 -10.68
C PRO A 49 -8.57 1.37 -10.86
N LEU A 50 -8.43 0.14 -11.38
CA LEU A 50 -9.56 -0.72 -11.68
C LEU A 50 -10.33 -1.08 -10.40
N LEU A 51 -11.60 -0.64 -10.33
CA LEU A 51 -12.50 -0.87 -9.19
C LEU A 51 -11.99 -0.27 -7.86
N ALA A 52 -11.08 0.70 -7.91
CA ALA A 52 -10.67 1.43 -6.72
C ALA A 52 -11.87 2.22 -6.16
N PRO A 53 -12.16 2.14 -4.85
CA PRO A 53 -13.14 3.00 -4.21
C PRO A 53 -12.80 4.48 -4.38
N THR A 54 -13.81 5.35 -4.36
CA THR A 54 -13.61 6.80 -4.48
C THR A 54 -12.91 7.42 -3.27
N TYR A 55 -12.98 6.77 -2.12
CA TYR A 55 -12.37 7.23 -0.86
C TYR A 55 -11.58 6.10 -0.20
N ASP A 56 -10.51 6.47 0.49
CA ASP A 56 -9.75 5.58 1.37
C ASP A 56 -10.44 5.44 2.75
N LEU A 57 -9.82 4.72 3.70
CA LEU A 57 -10.39 4.52 5.04
C LEU A 57 -10.40 5.78 5.92
N ASP A 58 -9.59 6.77 5.60
CA ASP A 58 -9.55 8.06 6.29
C ASP A 58 -10.52 9.08 5.66
N GLY A 59 -11.17 8.72 4.55
CA GLY A 59 -12.09 9.58 3.82
C GLY A 59 -11.38 10.51 2.82
N ASN A 60 -10.09 10.31 2.56
CA ASN A 60 -9.38 11.03 1.50
C ASN A 60 -9.86 10.53 0.14
N THR A 61 -9.99 11.43 -0.83
CA THR A 61 -10.29 11.03 -2.22
C THR A 61 -9.15 10.22 -2.81
N ARG A 62 -9.46 9.17 -3.57
CA ARG A 62 -8.45 8.42 -4.32
C ARG A 62 -8.44 8.82 -5.80
N PRO A 63 -7.27 8.96 -6.45
CA PRO A 63 -5.93 8.90 -5.86
C PRO A 63 -5.52 10.20 -5.16
N GLN A 64 -4.55 10.11 -4.26
CA GLN A 64 -3.70 11.23 -3.84
C GLN A 64 -2.36 11.12 -4.58
N GLY A 65 -1.82 12.22 -5.09
CA GLY A 65 -0.59 12.16 -5.89
C GLY A 65 -0.84 11.77 -7.35
N ASP A 66 0.10 11.02 -7.93
CA ASP A 66 0.13 10.71 -9.37
C ASP A 66 -0.59 9.39 -9.73
N GLY A 67 -0.92 8.56 -8.73
CA GLY A 67 -1.53 7.25 -8.87
C GLY A 67 -2.22 6.79 -7.58
N PHE A 68 -2.87 5.63 -7.63
CA PHE A 68 -3.51 5.05 -6.45
C PHE A 68 -2.46 4.31 -5.61
N ASP A 69 -2.60 4.36 -4.29
CA ASP A 69 -1.71 3.60 -3.42
C ASP A 69 -2.17 2.16 -3.21
N VAL A 70 -1.22 1.24 -3.06
CA VAL A 70 -1.53 -0.14 -2.70
C VAL A 70 -1.93 -0.20 -1.24
N GLY A 71 -3.20 -0.51 -1.00
CA GLY A 71 -3.74 -0.68 0.35
C GLY A 71 -5.06 0.06 0.53
N ALA A 72 -5.38 0.31 1.80
CA ALA A 72 -6.64 0.91 2.22
C ALA A 72 -6.51 2.40 2.57
N TYR A 73 -5.30 2.95 2.53
CA TYR A 73 -4.95 4.33 2.88
C TYR A 73 -4.15 4.95 1.74
N GLU A 74 -4.38 6.24 1.46
CA GLU A 74 -3.57 7.04 0.54
C GLU A 74 -2.53 7.87 1.30
N TYR A 75 -1.34 8.00 0.72
CA TYR A 75 -0.28 8.86 1.20
C TYR A 75 -0.54 10.31 0.78
N THR A 76 -0.89 11.16 1.73
CA THR A 76 -1.22 12.57 1.49
C THR A 76 -0.04 13.53 1.67
N GLY A 77 1.18 13.01 1.85
CA GLY A 77 2.36 13.82 2.19
C GLY A 77 2.35 14.44 3.60
N SER A 78 1.25 14.29 4.35
CA SER A 78 1.08 14.83 5.70
C SER A 78 1.36 13.78 6.80
N GLN A 79 1.59 12.53 6.40
CA GLN A 79 1.94 11.42 7.27
C GLN A 79 3.42 11.50 7.63
N THR A 80 3.72 11.93 8.86
CA THR A 80 5.09 12.01 9.39
C THR A 80 5.37 10.81 10.30
N ASP A 81 6.54 10.21 10.12
CA ASP A 81 7.08 9.14 10.97
C ASP A 81 7.23 9.62 12.42
N MET A 82 6.35 9.12 13.28
CA MET A 82 6.41 9.33 14.73
C MET A 82 7.18 8.14 15.33
N HIS A 83 8.51 8.21 15.24
CA HIS A 83 9.44 7.28 15.90
C HIS A 83 9.22 7.20 17.42
#